data_AF-A0A960G8S1-F1
#
_entry.id   AF-A0A960G8S1-F1
#
_cell.length_a   1.000
_cell.length_b   1.000
_cell.length_c   1.000
_cell.angle_alpha   90.00
_cell.angle_beta   90.00
_cell.angle_gamma   90.00
#
_symmetry.space_group_name_H-M   'P 1'
#
loop_
_entity.id
_entity.type
_entity.pdbx_description
1 polymer ?
#
loop_
_entity_poly.entity_id
_entity_poly.type
_entity_poly.pdbx_seq_one_letter_code
_entity_poly.pdbx_strand_id
1 'polypeptide(L)'
;MALSDALAATTPVVAGPVLVAWLPENRRISVRGQLDLLGALDRERAEGLPRARRKRFVLGRLLVRGLVDVLFPDATGWTVVPGRCARCGGRHAGVGLDGVPAVASIAYADGLVVAAVAPRAAVSRLGIDVEPAVCDHERIDELHRRIGASREHVLRRWTRVQAVLKADGRGQLVDPGAVWLRRGGGWIAGSPESYLVCEVDAPRGFLVSLAWCPAAATPARPPDRRLAGR
;
A
#
# COMPACT_ATOMS: atom_id res chain seq x y z
N MET A 1 -7.41 17.88 -17.10
CA MET A 1 -8.29 17.23 -16.12
C MET A 1 -7.69 17.47 -14.75
N ALA A 2 -8.50 17.96 -13.81
CA ALA A 2 -8.06 18.18 -12.43
C ALA A 2 -7.93 16.83 -11.71
N LEU A 3 -7.14 16.81 -10.63
CA LEU A 3 -6.92 15.62 -9.81
C LEU A 3 -8.22 15.09 -9.19
N SER A 4 -9.07 15.99 -8.73
CA SER A 4 -10.42 15.70 -8.23
C SER A 4 -11.22 14.89 -9.24
N ASP A 5 -11.18 15.27 -10.52
CA ASP A 5 -11.90 14.57 -11.59
C ASP A 5 -11.28 13.21 -11.91
N ALA A 6 -9.97 13.07 -11.72
CA ALA A 6 -9.25 11.82 -11.96
C ALA A 6 -9.59 10.77 -10.90
N LEU A 7 -9.75 11.18 -9.65
CA LEU A 7 -10.11 10.34 -8.51
C LEU A 7 -11.62 10.07 -8.45
N ALA A 8 -12.45 11.05 -8.79
CA ALA A 8 -13.89 10.89 -8.92
C ALA A 8 -14.27 9.84 -9.99
N ALA A 9 -13.41 9.66 -11.00
CA ALA A 9 -13.58 8.64 -12.03
C ALA A 9 -13.18 7.22 -11.59
N THR A 10 -12.59 7.06 -10.40
CA THR A 10 -12.19 5.77 -9.83
C THR A 10 -12.88 5.59 -8.50
N THR A 11 -14.10 5.05 -8.51
CA THR A 11 -14.79 4.67 -7.27
C THR A 11 -13.87 3.73 -6.48
N PRO A 12 -13.42 4.11 -5.26
CA PRO A 12 -12.56 3.26 -4.47
C PRO A 12 -13.24 1.93 -4.17
N VAL A 13 -12.48 0.84 -4.23
CA VAL A 13 -12.93 -0.47 -3.75
C VAL A 13 -12.71 -0.53 -2.25
N VAL A 14 -13.71 -1.05 -1.54
CA VAL A 14 -13.65 -1.28 -0.09
C VAL A 14 -13.28 -2.73 0.17
N ALA A 15 -12.19 -2.96 0.91
CA ALA A 15 -11.76 -4.28 1.38
C ALA A 15 -11.58 -4.23 2.90
N GLY A 16 -12.63 -4.62 3.65
CA GLY A 16 -12.68 -4.44 5.10
C GLY A 16 -12.56 -2.94 5.46
N PRO A 17 -11.63 -2.52 6.34
CA PRO A 17 -11.42 -1.12 6.71
C PRO A 17 -10.56 -0.32 5.71
N VAL A 18 -10.17 -0.93 4.58
CA VAL A 18 -9.21 -0.36 3.63
C VAL A 18 -9.92 0.13 2.38
N LEU A 19 -9.62 1.37 1.96
CA LEU A 19 -9.96 1.86 0.63
C LEU A 19 -8.80 1.61 -0.33
N VAL A 20 -9.12 1.11 -1.52
CA VAL A 20 -8.16 0.85 -2.59
C VAL A 20 -8.60 1.58 -3.85
N ALA A 21 -7.67 2.24 -4.53
CA ALA A 21 -7.90 2.86 -5.83
C ALA A 21 -6.70 2.65 -6.74
N TRP A 22 -6.93 2.78 -8.04
CA TRP A 22 -5.90 2.61 -9.05
C TRP A 22 -6.10 3.58 -10.21
N LEU A 23 -5.00 3.89 -10.91
CA LEU A 23 -5.04 4.67 -12.14
C LEU A 23 -4.20 3.97 -13.22
N PRO A 24 -4.72 3.83 -14.44
CA PRO A 24 -3.91 3.35 -15.54
C PRO A 24 -2.87 4.41 -15.92
N GLU A 25 -1.68 3.97 -16.28
CA GLU A 25 -0.58 4.89 -16.59
C GLU A 25 -0.82 5.72 -17.85
N ASN A 26 -1.68 5.26 -18.75
CA ASN A 26 -2.05 5.99 -19.96
C ASN A 26 -2.96 7.20 -19.66
N ARG A 27 -3.47 7.35 -18.42
CA ARG A 27 -4.31 8.49 -18.01
C ARG A 27 -3.58 9.80 -18.27
N ARG A 28 -4.25 10.75 -18.95
CA ARG A 28 -3.69 12.07 -19.26
C ARG A 28 -3.85 12.99 -18.05
N ILE A 29 -2.78 13.10 -17.26
CA ILE A 29 -2.67 14.01 -16.11
C ILE A 29 -1.45 14.91 -16.31
N SER A 30 -1.61 16.22 -16.07
CA SER A 30 -0.50 17.17 -16.11
C SER A 30 0.35 17.01 -14.86
N VAL A 31 1.52 16.38 -14.97
CA VAL A 31 2.43 16.17 -13.83
C VAL A 31 2.93 17.50 -13.25
N ARG A 32 3.23 18.49 -14.11
CA ARG A 32 3.85 19.75 -13.70
C ARG A 32 2.97 20.53 -12.71
N GLY A 33 1.66 20.61 -12.96
CA GLY A 33 0.71 21.28 -12.06
C GLY A 33 0.32 20.47 -10.82
N GLN A 34 1.00 19.35 -10.56
CA GLN A 34 0.71 18.45 -9.43
C GLN A 34 1.92 18.29 -8.50
N LEU A 35 3.10 18.77 -8.90
CA LEU A 35 4.30 18.75 -8.08
C LEU A 35 4.16 19.63 -6.82
N ASP A 36 3.29 20.63 -6.85
CA ASP A 36 3.01 21.50 -5.71
C ASP A 36 2.29 20.76 -4.57
N LEU A 37 1.60 19.67 -4.89
CA LEU A 37 0.96 18.79 -3.91
C LEU A 37 1.93 17.82 -3.25
N LEU A 38 3.18 17.74 -3.71
CA LEU A 38 4.20 16.91 -3.10
C LEU A 38 4.95 17.67 -2.00
N GLY A 39 5.33 16.95 -0.95
CA GLY A 39 6.34 17.46 -0.01
C GLY A 39 7.68 17.66 -0.70
N ALA A 40 8.55 18.49 -0.13
CA ALA A 40 9.84 18.86 -0.75
C ALA A 40 10.70 17.66 -1.17
N LEU A 41 10.83 16.64 -0.31
CA LEU A 41 11.60 15.42 -0.62
C LEU A 41 11.02 14.60 -1.77
N ASP A 42 9.69 14.51 -1.87
CA ASP A 42 9.04 13.78 -2.95
C ASP A 42 9.09 14.58 -4.27
N ARG A 43 9.12 15.91 -4.20
CA ARG A 43 9.36 16.78 -5.37
C ARG A 43 10.78 16.57 -5.92
N GLU A 44 11.80 16.65 -5.08
CA GLU A 44 13.20 16.42 -5.45
C GLU A 44 13.38 15.04 -6.11
N ARG A 45 12.74 14.00 -5.54
CA ARG A 45 12.75 12.66 -6.13
C ARG A 45 12.08 12.60 -7.48
N ALA A 46 10.89 13.19 -7.60
CA ALA A 46 10.17 13.22 -8.85
C ALA A 46 11.05 13.85 -9.95
N GLU A 47 11.74 14.95 -9.64
CA GLU A 47 12.65 15.65 -10.54
C GLU A 47 13.85 14.79 -10.97
N GLY A 48 14.41 13.99 -10.06
CA GLY A 48 15.50 13.05 -10.36
C GLY A 48 15.07 11.80 -11.16
N LEU A 49 13.78 11.49 -11.27
CA LEU A 49 13.30 10.29 -11.97
C LEU A 49 13.17 10.51 -13.49
N PRO A 50 13.43 9.48 -14.31
CA PRO A 50 13.06 9.47 -15.73
C PRO A 50 11.56 9.72 -15.93
N ARG A 51 11.18 10.35 -17.04
CA ARG A 51 9.79 10.81 -17.30
C ARG A 51 8.70 9.77 -17.01
N ALA A 52 8.89 8.53 -17.48
CA ALA A 52 7.90 7.45 -17.26
C ALA A 52 7.76 7.11 -15.76
N ARG A 53 8.89 6.93 -15.05
CA ARG A 53 8.91 6.64 -13.61
C ARG A 53 8.41 7.82 -12.76
N ARG A 54 8.74 9.04 -13.17
CA ARG A 54 8.25 10.28 -12.54
C ARG A 54 6.72 10.34 -12.57
N LYS A 55 6.10 10.07 -13.73
CA LYS A 55 4.65 10.06 -13.85
C LYS A 55 4.02 9.07 -12.87
N ARG A 56 4.48 7.81 -12.86
CA ARG A 56 3.99 6.77 -11.94
C ARG A 56 4.12 7.20 -10.49
N PHE A 57 5.30 7.67 -10.10
CA PHE A 57 5.59 8.15 -8.75
C PHE A 57 4.58 9.23 -8.30
N VAL A 58 4.35 10.25 -9.15
CA VAL A 58 3.38 11.31 -8.86
C VAL A 58 1.97 10.74 -8.75
N LEU A 59 1.53 9.91 -9.70
CA LEU A 59 0.20 9.27 -9.64
C LEU A 59 -0.03 8.50 -8.33
N GLY A 60 0.99 7.81 -7.82
CA GLY A 60 0.88 7.10 -6.54
C GLY A 60 0.58 8.04 -5.37
N ARG A 61 1.25 9.21 -5.30
CA ARG A 61 1.02 10.20 -4.23
C ARG A 61 -0.36 10.83 -4.35
N LEU A 62 -0.77 11.09 -5.58
CA LEU A 62 -2.08 11.65 -5.89
C LEU A 62 -3.22 10.69 -5.52
N LEU A 63 -3.06 9.38 -5.78
CA LEU A 63 -3.99 8.35 -5.33
C LEU A 63 -4.12 8.32 -3.81
N VAL A 64 -3.01 8.36 -3.08
CA VAL A 64 -3.04 8.39 -1.61
C VAL A 64 -3.75 9.64 -1.10
N ARG A 65 -3.50 10.82 -1.71
CA ARG A 65 -4.24 12.06 -1.39
C ARG A 65 -5.74 11.89 -1.57
N GLY A 66 -6.18 11.42 -2.73
CA GLY A 66 -7.59 11.18 -2.97
C GLY A 66 -8.24 10.24 -1.97
N LEU A 67 -7.57 9.14 -1.64
CA LEU A 67 -8.09 8.17 -0.68
C LEU A 67 -8.15 8.74 0.76
N VAL A 68 -7.20 9.58 1.14
CA VAL A 68 -7.24 10.29 2.42
C VAL A 68 -8.38 11.30 2.43
N ASP A 69 -8.58 12.08 1.37
CA ASP A 69 -9.66 13.07 1.28
C ASP A 69 -11.05 12.40 1.37
N VAL A 70 -11.18 11.16 0.86
CA VAL A 70 -12.41 10.37 1.02
C VAL A 70 -12.60 9.87 2.46
N LEU A 71 -11.55 9.40 3.12
CA LEU A 71 -11.65 8.87 4.49
C LEU A 71 -11.73 9.96 5.57
N PHE A 72 -11.10 11.09 5.32
CA PHE A 72 -10.91 12.19 6.27
C PHE A 72 -11.17 13.53 5.56
N PRO A 73 -12.43 13.82 5.16
CA PRO A 73 -12.75 15.00 4.37
C PRO A 73 -12.40 16.34 5.07
N ASP A 74 -12.37 16.34 6.39
CA ASP A 74 -12.03 17.51 7.21
C ASP A 74 -10.53 17.62 7.53
N ALA A 75 -9.71 16.65 7.13
CA ALA A 75 -8.28 16.67 7.42
C ALA A 75 -7.56 17.71 6.56
N THR A 76 -6.84 18.62 7.22
CA THR A 76 -6.05 19.67 6.58
C THR A 76 -4.61 19.65 7.10
N GLY A 77 -3.69 20.26 6.35
CA GLY A 77 -2.28 20.40 6.77
C GLY A 77 -1.46 19.10 6.80
N TRP A 78 -2.05 17.97 6.43
CA TRP A 78 -1.38 16.68 6.40
C TRP A 78 -0.52 16.50 5.13
N THR A 79 0.50 15.65 5.19
CA THR A 79 1.40 15.39 4.05
C THR A 79 1.71 13.90 3.86
N VAL A 80 2.00 13.53 2.60
CA VAL A 80 2.64 12.24 2.30
C VAL A 80 4.13 12.40 2.51
N VAL A 81 4.69 11.58 3.39
CA VAL A 81 6.12 11.57 3.71
C VAL A 81 6.74 10.25 3.28
N PRO A 82 8.00 10.25 2.87
CA PRO A 82 8.64 8.99 2.52
C PRO A 82 9.08 8.22 3.77
N GLY A 83 8.78 6.93 3.78
CA GLY A 83 9.10 6.01 4.86
C GLY A 83 10.60 5.70 4.96
N ARG A 84 11.00 5.14 6.10
CA ARG A 84 12.39 4.79 6.39
C ARG A 84 12.70 3.36 6.00
N CYS A 85 13.84 3.16 5.34
CA CYS A 85 14.33 1.85 4.95
C CYS A 85 14.84 1.11 6.19
N ALA A 86 14.34 -0.11 6.43
CA ALA A 86 14.79 -0.95 7.53
C ALA A 86 16.27 -1.36 7.43
N ARG A 87 16.88 -1.30 6.23
CA ARG A 87 18.29 -1.67 5.99
C ARG A 87 19.27 -0.55 6.29
N CYS A 88 19.01 0.66 5.78
CA CYS A 88 19.97 1.77 5.85
C CYS A 88 19.45 3.01 6.61
N GLY A 89 18.19 2.99 7.08
CA GLY A 89 17.54 4.13 7.75
C GLY A 89 17.17 5.31 6.83
N GLY A 90 17.63 5.29 5.58
CA GLY A 90 17.34 6.29 4.56
C GLY A 90 15.84 6.41 4.25
N ARG A 91 15.38 7.60 3.87
CA ARG A 91 13.96 7.89 3.68
C ARG A 91 13.40 7.36 2.35
N HIS A 92 13.73 6.16 1.87
CA HIS A 92 13.32 5.69 0.54
C HIS A 92 12.51 4.38 0.57
N ALA A 93 11.86 4.09 1.70
CA ALA A 93 10.94 2.95 1.79
C ALA A 93 9.55 3.32 1.22
N GLY A 94 8.51 2.59 1.66
CA GLY A 94 7.12 2.89 1.34
C GLY A 94 6.69 4.30 1.78
N VAL A 95 5.40 4.59 1.69
CA VAL A 95 4.87 5.90 2.08
C VAL A 95 4.44 5.91 3.55
N GLY A 96 4.59 7.05 4.20
CA GLY A 96 3.97 7.40 5.46
C GLY A 96 3.05 8.61 5.29
N LEU A 97 2.19 8.82 6.27
CA LEU A 97 1.30 9.97 6.35
C LEU A 97 1.58 10.72 7.65
N ASP A 98 1.80 12.02 7.54
CA ASP A 98 2.01 12.92 8.67
C ASP A 98 0.84 13.90 8.78
N GLY A 99 0.37 14.16 10.00
CA GLY A 99 -0.78 15.04 10.25
C GLY A 99 -2.16 14.42 10.00
N VAL A 100 -2.28 13.12 9.70
CA VAL A 100 -3.57 12.41 9.55
C VAL A 100 -3.46 10.98 10.12
N PRO A 101 -4.46 10.48 10.89
CA PRO A 101 -4.38 9.19 11.56
C PRO A 101 -4.69 8.02 10.60
N ALA A 102 -3.88 7.89 9.55
CA ALA A 102 -4.04 6.92 8.49
C ALA A 102 -2.73 6.18 8.18
N VAL A 103 -2.86 4.98 7.60
CA VAL A 103 -1.75 4.22 7.01
C VAL A 103 -1.98 4.07 5.52
N ALA A 104 -0.91 4.07 4.73
CA ALA A 104 -1.00 3.98 3.28
C ALA A 104 0.04 3.00 2.71
N SER A 105 -0.29 2.41 1.56
CA SER A 105 0.62 1.58 0.78
C SER A 105 0.42 1.85 -0.71
N ILE A 106 1.48 1.77 -1.51
CA ILE A 106 1.43 2.00 -2.96
C ILE A 106 2.17 0.86 -3.67
N ALA A 107 1.63 0.44 -4.80
CA ALA A 107 2.26 -0.51 -5.71
C ALA A 107 2.20 -0.02 -7.15
N TYR A 108 3.15 -0.51 -7.96
CA TYR A 108 3.31 -0.14 -9.35
C TYR A 108 3.54 -1.41 -10.16
N ALA A 109 2.80 -1.57 -11.25
CA ALA A 109 3.07 -2.52 -12.32
C ALA A 109 3.09 -1.74 -13.63
N ASP A 110 3.73 -2.26 -14.68
CA ASP A 110 3.69 -1.60 -15.97
C ASP A 110 2.24 -1.46 -16.45
N GLY A 111 1.79 -0.20 -16.57
CA GLY A 111 0.44 0.14 -16.99
C GLY A 111 -0.55 0.44 -15.86
N LEU A 112 -0.22 0.17 -14.59
CA LEU A 112 -1.13 0.40 -13.46
C LEU A 112 -0.41 0.89 -12.19
N VAL A 113 -0.96 1.94 -11.58
CA VAL A 113 -0.58 2.40 -10.24
C VAL A 113 -1.73 2.13 -9.30
N VAL A 114 -1.46 1.51 -8.15
CA VAL A 114 -2.47 1.16 -7.14
C VAL A 114 -2.06 1.71 -5.78
N ALA A 115 -3.01 2.25 -5.02
CA ALA A 115 -2.79 2.67 -3.65
C ALA A 115 -3.89 2.15 -2.73
N ALA A 116 -3.53 1.95 -1.47
CA ALA A 116 -4.44 1.58 -0.39
C ALA A 116 -4.26 2.56 0.78
N VAL A 117 -5.36 2.94 1.43
CA VAL A 117 -5.36 3.76 2.65
C VAL A 117 -6.38 3.21 3.64
N ALA A 118 -6.05 3.23 4.92
CA ALA A 118 -6.95 2.84 5.99
C ALA A 118 -6.77 3.70 7.25
N PRO A 119 -7.81 3.86 8.09
CA PRO A 119 -7.67 4.49 9.40
C PRO A 119 -6.73 3.70 10.30
N ARG A 120 -5.81 4.39 10.97
CA ARG A 120 -4.81 3.78 11.86
C ARG A 120 -5.44 3.13 13.10
N ALA A 121 -6.62 3.59 13.49
CA ALA A 121 -7.43 3.00 14.55
C ALA A 121 -8.00 1.62 14.18
N ALA A 122 -8.08 1.28 12.89
CA ALA A 122 -8.56 -0.02 12.40
C ALA A 122 -7.42 -0.90 11.85
N VAL A 123 -6.34 -0.28 11.36
CA VAL A 123 -5.23 -0.97 10.70
C VAL A 123 -3.89 -0.47 11.22
N SER A 124 -3.09 -1.36 11.79
CA SER A 124 -1.75 -1.03 12.31
C SER A 124 -0.66 -1.12 11.24
N ARG A 125 -0.82 -2.05 10.29
CA ARG A 125 0.12 -2.33 9.19
C ARG A 125 -0.63 -2.57 7.89
N LEU A 126 -0.13 -2.05 6.78
CA LEU A 126 -0.82 -2.09 5.48
C LEU A 126 0.17 -2.29 4.34
N GLY A 127 -0.14 -3.24 3.46
CA GLY A 127 0.64 -3.55 2.26
C GLY A 127 -0.26 -3.84 1.09
N ILE A 128 0.01 -3.22 -0.05
CA ILE A 128 -0.64 -3.54 -1.33
C ILE A 128 0.42 -3.89 -2.36
N ASP A 129 0.12 -4.86 -3.21
CA ASP A 129 0.96 -5.22 -4.33
C ASP A 129 0.15 -5.44 -5.61
N VAL A 130 0.82 -5.25 -6.75
CA VAL A 130 0.23 -5.39 -8.08
C VAL A 130 1.22 -5.98 -9.05
N GLU A 131 0.77 -6.92 -9.87
CA GLU A 131 1.54 -7.53 -10.95
C GLU A 131 0.67 -7.67 -12.22
N PRO A 132 1.25 -7.61 -13.42
CA PRO A 132 0.56 -8.07 -14.62
C PRO A 132 0.11 -9.53 -14.44
N ALA A 133 -1.07 -9.88 -14.92
CA ALA A 133 -1.63 -11.23 -14.79
C ALA A 133 -0.93 -12.27 -15.67
N VAL A 134 -0.08 -11.81 -16.60
CA VAL A 134 0.71 -12.62 -17.52
C VAL A 134 2.14 -12.11 -17.52
N CYS A 135 3.10 -13.02 -17.50
CA CYS A 135 4.51 -12.74 -17.73
C CYS A 135 5.14 -13.87 -18.57
N ASP A 136 6.38 -13.68 -19.00
CA ASP A 136 7.15 -14.72 -19.67
C ASP A 136 7.51 -15.89 -18.72
N HIS A 137 7.93 -17.01 -19.32
CA HIS A 137 8.28 -18.23 -18.60
C HIS A 137 9.52 -18.04 -17.71
N GLU A 138 10.48 -17.21 -18.14
CA GLU A 138 11.69 -16.94 -17.35
C GLU A 138 11.34 -16.30 -16.00
N ARG A 139 10.40 -15.35 -16.01
CA ARG A 139 9.86 -14.73 -14.80
C ARG A 139 9.11 -15.73 -13.93
N ILE A 140 8.30 -16.62 -14.52
CA ILE A 140 7.61 -17.69 -13.79
C ILE A 140 8.62 -18.58 -13.05
N ASP A 141 9.68 -19.01 -13.74
CA ASP A 141 10.72 -19.86 -13.17
C ASP A 141 11.52 -19.15 -12.06
N GLU A 142 11.82 -17.87 -12.25
CA GLU A 142 12.44 -17.03 -11.22
C GLU A 142 11.58 -16.96 -9.96
N LEU A 143 10.27 -16.76 -10.11
CA LEU A 143 9.36 -16.70 -8.97
C LEU A 143 9.26 -18.05 -8.26
N HIS A 144 9.19 -19.17 -8.99
CA HIS A 144 9.23 -20.50 -8.37
C HIS A 144 10.49 -20.72 -7.53
N ARG A 145 11.66 -20.22 -7.98
CA ARG A 145 12.89 -20.29 -7.16
C ARG A 145 12.82 -19.46 -5.89
N ARG A 146 12.14 -18.31 -5.93
CA ARG A 146 12.05 -17.37 -4.79
C ARG A 146 11.03 -17.76 -3.73
N ILE A 147 9.87 -18.27 -4.13
CA ILE A 147 8.77 -18.57 -3.19
C ILE A 147 8.48 -20.07 -3.08
N GLY A 148 9.22 -20.91 -3.80
CA GLY A 148 9.03 -22.35 -3.86
C GLY A 148 7.81 -22.78 -4.70
N ALA A 149 7.73 -24.08 -4.97
CA ALA A 149 6.61 -24.66 -5.72
C ALA A 149 5.30 -24.62 -4.92
N SER A 150 4.18 -24.42 -5.63
CA SER A 150 2.83 -24.44 -5.08
C SER A 150 1.83 -24.89 -6.14
N ARG A 151 0.65 -25.35 -5.71
CA ARG A 151 -0.50 -25.58 -6.60
C ARG A 151 -1.21 -24.28 -7.02
N GLU A 152 -1.00 -23.19 -6.27
CA GLU A 152 -1.51 -21.86 -6.61
C GLU A 152 -0.71 -21.27 -7.78
N HIS A 153 -1.38 -20.53 -8.67
CA HIS A 153 -0.72 -19.79 -9.74
C HIS A 153 0.36 -18.87 -9.18
N VAL A 154 1.61 -19.01 -9.65
CA VAL A 154 2.78 -18.40 -9.01
C VAL A 154 2.68 -16.87 -8.91
N LEU A 155 2.13 -16.18 -9.92
CA LEU A 155 1.94 -14.74 -9.87
C LEU A 155 0.95 -14.32 -8.78
N ARG A 156 -0.15 -15.05 -8.60
CA ARG A 156 -1.13 -14.75 -7.54
C ARG A 156 -0.51 -14.90 -6.17
N ARG A 157 0.22 -16.01 -5.98
CA ARG A 157 0.95 -16.27 -4.74
C ARG A 157 2.01 -15.19 -4.49
N TRP A 158 2.76 -14.80 -5.52
CA TRP A 158 3.79 -13.78 -5.45
C TRP A 158 3.21 -12.41 -5.05
N THR A 159 2.13 -11.95 -5.68
CA THR A 159 1.50 -10.66 -5.33
C THR A 159 1.02 -10.66 -3.87
N ARG A 160 0.47 -11.78 -3.38
CA ARG A 160 0.08 -11.93 -1.96
C ARG A 160 1.28 -11.89 -1.01
N VAL A 161 2.37 -12.58 -1.36
CA VAL A 161 3.63 -12.55 -0.60
C VAL A 161 4.17 -11.12 -0.52
N GLN A 162 4.22 -10.39 -1.63
CA GLN A 162 4.69 -9.01 -1.67
C GLN A 162 3.79 -8.06 -0.87
N ALA A 163 2.47 -8.25 -0.90
CA ALA A 163 1.56 -7.48 -0.06
C ALA A 163 1.88 -7.67 1.43
N VAL A 164 2.11 -8.91 1.88
CA VAL A 164 2.52 -9.20 3.26
C VAL A 164 3.87 -8.56 3.61
N LEU A 165 4.88 -8.69 2.76
CA LEU A 165 6.21 -8.09 2.98
C LEU A 165 6.16 -6.56 3.05
N LYS A 166 5.29 -5.94 2.26
CA LYS A 166 5.06 -4.49 2.32
C LYS A 166 4.35 -4.07 3.59
N ALA A 167 3.36 -4.83 4.06
CA ALA A 167 2.70 -4.57 5.35
C ALA A 167 3.67 -4.71 6.52
N ASP A 168 4.56 -5.69 6.45
CA ASP A 168 5.61 -5.93 7.45
C ASP A 168 6.61 -4.77 7.55
N GLY A 169 7.01 -4.21 6.41
CA GLY A 169 7.84 -3.02 6.33
C GLY A 169 9.35 -3.27 6.41
N ARG A 170 9.81 -4.50 6.71
CA ARG A 170 11.23 -4.87 6.62
C ARG A 170 11.71 -5.05 5.18
N GLY A 171 10.79 -5.15 4.22
CA GLY A 171 11.09 -5.17 2.79
C GLY A 171 11.97 -6.36 2.39
N GLN A 172 13.04 -6.09 1.62
CA GLN A 172 13.96 -7.13 1.12
C GLN A 172 14.82 -7.81 2.19
N LEU A 173 14.70 -7.41 3.47
CA LEU A 173 15.39 -8.08 4.57
C LEU A 173 14.76 -9.41 4.95
N VAL A 174 13.54 -9.68 4.48
CA VAL A 174 12.83 -10.93 4.70
C VAL A 174 12.82 -11.72 3.40
N ASP A 175 13.25 -12.97 3.47
CA ASP A 175 13.14 -13.92 2.36
C ASP A 175 11.65 -14.09 1.99
N PRO A 176 11.24 -13.84 0.73
CA PRO A 176 9.88 -14.13 0.27
C PRO A 176 9.43 -15.57 0.53
N GLY A 177 10.35 -16.54 0.51
CA GLY A 177 10.06 -17.94 0.85
C GLY A 177 9.66 -18.17 2.32
N ALA A 178 10.01 -17.23 3.21
CA ALA A 178 9.63 -17.27 4.62
C ALA A 178 8.18 -16.79 4.88
N VAL A 179 7.47 -16.33 3.85
CA VAL A 179 6.06 -15.92 3.94
C VAL A 179 5.16 -17.13 3.75
N TRP A 180 4.39 -17.42 4.79
CA TRP A 180 3.40 -18.48 4.79
C TRP A 180 2.03 -17.88 4.50
N LEU A 181 1.28 -18.52 3.61
CA LEU A 181 -0.06 -18.10 3.21
C LEU A 181 -1.06 -19.20 3.54
N ARG A 182 -2.21 -18.82 4.09
CA ARG A 182 -3.40 -19.66 4.26
C ARG A 182 -4.62 -18.91 3.72
N ARG A 183 -5.76 -19.58 3.61
CA ARG A 183 -7.00 -18.97 3.12
C ARG A 183 -7.31 -17.69 3.92
N GLY A 184 -7.26 -16.55 3.25
CA GLY A 184 -7.55 -15.24 3.84
C GLY A 184 -6.46 -14.64 4.74
N GLY A 185 -5.29 -15.26 4.88
CA GLY A 185 -4.26 -14.76 5.79
C GLY A 185 -2.82 -15.13 5.43
N GLY A 186 -1.88 -14.50 6.12
CA GLY A 186 -0.45 -14.76 5.98
C GLY A 186 0.35 -14.39 7.22
N TRP A 187 1.54 -14.95 7.34
CA TRP A 187 2.49 -14.66 8.41
C TRP A 187 3.92 -14.90 7.94
N ILE A 188 4.88 -14.33 8.66
CA ILE A 188 6.31 -14.48 8.38
C ILE A 188 6.90 -15.34 9.50
N ALA A 189 7.66 -16.38 9.16
CA ALA A 189 8.32 -17.21 10.16
C ALA A 189 9.17 -16.36 11.12
N GLY A 190 8.99 -16.56 12.43
CA GLY A 190 9.67 -15.78 13.48
C GLY A 190 9.11 -14.37 13.72
N SER A 191 8.02 -13.98 13.06
CA SER A 191 7.27 -12.75 13.38
C SER A 191 6.08 -13.05 14.28
N PRO A 192 5.76 -12.20 15.28
CA PRO A 192 4.53 -12.33 16.06
C PRO A 192 3.29 -11.83 15.28
N GLU A 193 3.48 -11.13 14.17
CA GLU A 193 2.40 -10.50 13.41
C GLU A 193 1.71 -11.50 12.47
N SER A 194 0.39 -11.39 12.39
CA SER A 194 -0.42 -12.08 11.38
C SER A 194 -1.20 -11.08 10.54
N TYR A 195 -1.38 -11.40 9.27
CA TYR A 195 -1.97 -10.51 8.27
C TYR A 195 -3.25 -11.14 7.73
N LEU A 196 -4.31 -10.33 7.62
CA LEU A 196 -5.43 -10.63 6.73
C LEU A 196 -4.97 -10.35 5.30
N VAL A 197 -5.28 -11.26 4.37
CA VAL A 197 -4.83 -11.19 2.97
C VAL A 197 -6.01 -11.45 2.05
N CYS A 198 -6.29 -10.52 1.14
CA CYS A 198 -7.30 -10.70 0.10
C CYS A 198 -6.80 -10.25 -1.27
N GLU A 199 -7.46 -10.74 -2.31
CA GLU A 199 -7.34 -10.18 -3.66
C GLU A 199 -8.30 -8.98 -3.77
N VAL A 200 -7.93 -8.00 -4.58
CA VAL A 200 -8.78 -6.84 -4.90
C VAL A 200 -9.27 -7.00 -6.34
N ASP A 201 -10.56 -6.77 -6.57
CA ASP A 201 -11.16 -6.76 -7.92
C ASP A 201 -10.64 -5.56 -8.73
N ALA A 202 -9.48 -5.75 -9.35
CA ALA A 202 -8.76 -4.75 -10.12
C ALA A 202 -9.06 -4.85 -11.63
N PRO A 203 -8.58 -3.91 -12.48
CA PRO A 203 -8.77 -3.97 -13.91
C PRO A 203 -8.24 -5.28 -14.51
N ARG A 204 -8.92 -5.77 -15.56
CA ARG A 204 -8.49 -6.97 -16.28
C ARG A 204 -7.03 -6.86 -16.71
N GLY A 205 -6.30 -7.97 -16.57
CA GLY A 205 -4.87 -8.04 -16.90
C GLY A 205 -3.94 -7.73 -15.73
N PHE A 206 -4.46 -7.44 -14.54
CA PHE A 206 -3.67 -7.22 -13.33
C PHE A 206 -4.15 -8.11 -12.19
N LEU A 207 -3.19 -8.53 -11.36
CA LEU A 207 -3.41 -9.16 -10.07
C LEU A 207 -3.09 -8.12 -8.99
N VAL A 208 -4.03 -7.87 -8.08
CA VAL A 208 -3.82 -6.96 -6.95
C VAL A 208 -4.11 -7.72 -5.66
N SER A 209 -3.18 -7.64 -4.72
CA SER A 209 -3.34 -8.25 -3.40
C SER A 209 -3.12 -7.23 -2.30
N LEU A 210 -3.91 -7.35 -1.26
CA LEU A 210 -3.89 -6.51 -0.08
C LEU A 210 -3.57 -7.36 1.15
N ALA A 211 -2.72 -6.84 2.03
CA ALA A 211 -2.43 -7.43 3.32
C ALA A 211 -2.49 -6.36 4.41
N TRP A 212 -3.10 -6.69 5.55
CA TRP A 212 -3.13 -5.78 6.69
C TRP A 212 -3.20 -6.49 8.03
N CYS A 213 -2.68 -5.83 9.07
CA CYS A 213 -2.91 -6.22 10.46
C CYS A 213 -4.04 -5.35 11.03
N PRO A 214 -5.10 -5.95 11.59
CA PRO A 214 -6.06 -5.21 12.41
C PRO A 214 -5.32 -4.46 13.52
N ALA A 215 -5.73 -3.23 13.81
CA ALA A 215 -5.31 -2.60 15.05
C ALA A 215 -5.85 -3.41 16.22
N ALA A 216 -5.03 -3.65 17.24
CA ALA A 216 -5.52 -4.22 18.49
C ALA A 216 -6.64 -3.32 19.01
N ALA A 217 -7.77 -3.92 19.41
CA ALA A 217 -8.84 -3.16 20.05
C ALA A 217 -8.21 -2.36 21.20
N THR A 218 -8.37 -1.04 21.19
CA THR A 218 -7.99 -0.23 22.35
C THR A 218 -8.76 -0.80 23.55
N PRO A 219 -8.10 -1.28 24.62
CA PRO A 219 -8.84 -1.68 25.80
C PRO A 219 -9.66 -0.47 26.24
N ALA A 220 -10.98 -0.65 26.37
CA ALA A 220 -11.84 0.40 26.89
C ALA A 220 -11.23 0.90 28.20
N ARG A 221 -10.96 2.21 28.29
CA ARG A 221 -10.46 2.82 29.53
C ARG A 221 -11.43 2.40 30.64
N PRO A 222 -11.00 1.66 31.67
CA PRO A 222 -11.89 1.31 32.76
C PRO A 222 -12.42 2.62 33.36
N PRO A 223 -13.72 2.71 33.71
CA PRO A 223 -14.26 3.92 34.32
C PRO A 223 -13.41 4.26 35.54
N ASP A 224 -13.00 5.53 35.65
CA ASP A 224 -12.28 6.03 36.82
C ASP A 224 -13.07 5.62 38.07
N ARG A 225 -12.51 4.70 38.87
CA ARG A 225 -12.98 4.49 40.24
C ARG A 225 -12.65 5.77 41.01
N ARG A 226 -13.54 6.76 40.92
CA ARG A 226 -13.62 7.80 41.94
C ARG A 226 -13.97 7.09 43.25
N LEU A 227 -13.00 7.11 44.15
CA LEU A 227 -13.06 6.91 45.59
C LEU A 227 -14.50 6.95 46.13
N ALA A 228 -15.08 5.77 46.38
CA ALA A 228 -16.14 5.63 47.37
C ALA A 228 -15.46 5.62 48.74
N GLY A 229 -15.17 6.81 49.25
CA GLY A 229 -14.95 7.01 50.67
C GLY A 229 -16.28 7.44 51.30
N ARG A 230 -16.86 6.57 52.12
CA ARG A 230 -17.60 6.89 53.35
C ARG A 230 -17.55 5.68 54.27
#